data_AF-A0A536I0B7-F1
#
_entry.id   AF-A0A536I0B7-F1
#
_cell.length_a   1.000
_cell.length_b   1.000
_cell.length_c   1.000
_cell.angle_alpha   90.00
_cell.angle_beta   90.00
_cell.angle_gamma   90.00
#
_symmetry.space_group_name_H-M   'P 1'
#
loop_
_entity.id
_entity.type
_entity.pdbx_description
1 polymer ?
#
loop_
_entity_poly.entity_id
_entity_poly.type
_entity_poly.pdbx_seq_one_letter_code
_entity_poly.pdbx_strand_id
1 'polypeptide(L)'
;MATPCVSQTVGATSANLNGLLARQGVNTSFAALPDAAPAIYVTGNPARDSSATRSLERGAGAISVQSPYTQDTAPLIALMADPVAMKLLHMTTGDPARTPSAVLFAMPDYSLSVGPASCQSACVSVNPTLAWNRGTISPDVTTTWAALVGPGVKPQGVSDGLFSDQADLRPSMLALIGLQDDYMSQGRVLFETLEDWATPPALKTPAALPLAQAYKQINAPLGDLALASLTLSTQGLASGDAQGDAAYQQTEAFLQGVTSRRDALAQQMATMLANGSFKGAPISQAQAQDLVRQSLDLVSSVSDQIAGP
;
A
#
# COMPACT_ATOMS: atom_id res chain seq x y z
N MET A 1 33.00 -5.88 -8.75
CA MET A 1 32.74 -7.01 -7.83
C MET A 1 32.44 -6.41 -6.48
N ALA A 2 31.22 -6.56 -5.96
CA ALA A 2 30.91 -6.14 -4.60
C ALA A 2 31.60 -7.12 -3.64
N THR A 3 32.38 -6.59 -2.70
CA THR A 3 32.92 -7.38 -1.59
C THR A 3 31.72 -7.93 -0.80
N PRO A 4 31.58 -9.26 -0.62
CA PRO A 4 30.50 -9.80 0.19
C PRO A 4 30.65 -9.27 1.61
N CYS A 5 29.60 -8.66 2.17
CA CYS A 5 29.55 -8.37 3.60
C CYS A 5 29.56 -9.71 4.34
N VAL A 6 30.70 -10.09 4.90
CA VAL A 6 30.80 -11.27 5.77
C VAL A 6 30.27 -10.87 7.16
N SER A 7 28.95 -10.78 7.30
CA SER A 7 28.33 -10.75 8.62
C SER A 7 28.45 -12.15 9.25
N GLN A 8 29.02 -12.24 10.46
CA GLN A 8 29.03 -13.51 11.21
C GLN A 8 27.65 -13.90 11.76
N THR A 9 26.65 -13.01 11.68
CA THR A 9 25.29 -13.25 12.18
C THR A 9 24.24 -12.83 11.15
N VAL A 10 23.56 -13.81 10.56
CA VAL A 10 22.45 -13.58 9.62
C VAL A 10 21.14 -13.48 10.42
N GLY A 11 20.32 -12.48 10.14
CA GLY A 11 19.06 -12.26 10.83
C GLY A 11 18.35 -11.00 10.35
N ALA A 12 17.05 -10.89 10.63
CA ALA A 12 16.33 -9.63 10.56
C ALA A 12 16.77 -8.75 11.75
N THR A 13 16.82 -7.45 11.52
CA THR A 13 17.12 -6.48 12.57
C THR A 13 15.84 -6.18 13.34
N SER A 14 15.80 -6.53 14.61
CA SER A 14 14.70 -6.13 15.51
C SER A 14 14.94 -4.71 16.00
N ALA A 15 13.94 -3.85 15.84
CA ALA A 15 13.93 -2.50 16.40
C ALA A 15 12.78 -2.36 17.40
N ASN A 16 13.11 -2.10 18.67
CA ASN A 16 12.15 -1.81 19.72
C ASN A 16 11.62 -0.38 19.54
N LEU A 17 10.49 -0.26 18.85
CA LEU A 17 9.87 1.02 18.50
C LEU A 17 9.53 1.84 19.75
N ASN A 18 8.97 1.21 20.78
CA ASN A 18 8.61 1.91 22.02
C ASN A 18 9.84 2.52 22.72
N GLY A 19 10.95 1.79 22.76
CA GLY A 19 12.18 2.31 23.32
C GLY A 19 12.84 3.41 22.48
N LEU A 20 12.76 3.31 21.14
CA LEU A 20 13.25 4.36 20.24
C LEU A 20 12.43 5.64 20.34
N LEU A 21 11.10 5.53 20.49
CA LEU A 21 10.20 6.65 20.75
C LEU A 21 10.48 7.29 22.12
N ALA A 22 10.66 6.48 23.17
CA ALA A 22 10.94 6.98 24.51
C ALA A 22 12.24 7.77 24.60
N ARG A 23 13.28 7.41 23.82
CA ARG A 23 14.53 8.18 23.73
C ARG A 23 14.35 9.58 23.15
N GLN A 24 13.27 9.79 22.41
CA GLN A 24 12.88 11.10 21.88
C GLN A 24 11.85 11.81 22.77
N GLY A 25 11.57 11.28 23.96
CA GLY A 25 10.56 11.81 24.88
C GLY A 25 9.12 11.48 24.51
N VAL A 26 8.89 10.60 23.53
CA VAL A 26 7.54 10.14 23.16
C VAL A 26 7.13 8.98 24.05
N ASN A 27 6.11 9.22 24.88
CA ASN A 27 5.61 8.26 25.88
C ASN A 27 4.18 7.76 25.57
N THR A 28 3.73 7.89 24.32
CA THR A 28 2.43 7.38 23.89
C THR A 28 2.36 5.88 24.11
N SER A 29 1.34 5.40 24.80
CA SER A 29 1.10 3.96 25.00
C SER A 29 0.43 3.38 23.77
N PHE A 30 0.96 2.26 23.25
CA PHE A 30 0.40 1.56 22.10
C PHE A 30 0.71 0.05 22.16
N ALA A 31 -0.03 -0.71 21.36
CA ALA A 31 0.21 -2.12 21.10
C ALA A 31 0.48 -2.35 19.61
N ALA A 32 1.35 -3.31 19.30
CA ALA A 32 1.59 -3.79 17.95
C ALA A 32 2.17 -5.20 17.99
N LEU A 33 1.90 -6.00 16.95
CA LEU A 33 2.60 -7.26 16.74
C LEU A 33 3.91 -7.00 16.00
N PRO A 34 5.00 -7.75 16.31
CA PRO A 34 6.25 -7.58 15.58
C PRO A 34 6.13 -7.88 14.09
N ASP A 35 6.48 -6.92 13.23
CA ASP A 35 6.37 -7.03 11.76
C ASP A 35 7.26 -5.97 11.06
N ALA A 36 7.47 -6.04 9.73
CA ALA A 36 8.09 -4.96 8.97
C ALA A 36 7.15 -3.77 8.75
N ALA A 37 5.84 -4.02 8.77
CA ALA A 37 4.82 -2.99 8.69
C ALA A 37 3.76 -3.17 9.79
N PRO A 38 4.10 -3.01 11.07
CA PRO A 38 3.17 -3.25 12.15
C PRO A 38 1.95 -2.32 12.07
N ALA A 39 0.78 -2.91 12.28
CA ALA A 39 -0.40 -2.17 12.71
C ALA A 39 -0.22 -1.68 14.15
N ILE A 40 -0.24 -0.37 14.33
CA ILE A 40 -0.11 0.31 15.63
C ILE A 40 -1.51 0.64 16.16
N TYR A 41 -1.80 0.20 17.38
CA TYR A 41 -3.03 0.52 18.09
C TYR A 41 -2.70 1.38 19.31
N VAL A 42 -2.97 2.69 19.22
CA VAL A 42 -2.76 3.61 20.35
C VAL A 42 -3.79 3.31 21.44
N THR A 43 -3.31 3.19 22.69
CA THR A 43 -4.15 2.84 23.83
C THR A 43 -5.29 3.84 24.00
N GLY A 44 -6.51 3.32 24.16
CA GLY A 44 -7.72 4.14 24.27
C GLY A 44 -8.37 4.52 22.93
N ASN A 45 -7.79 4.10 21.80
CA ASN A 45 -8.27 4.38 20.44
C ASN A 45 -8.63 5.88 20.22
N PRO A 46 -7.69 6.80 20.51
CA PRO A 46 -7.96 8.22 20.37
C PRO A 46 -8.13 8.62 18.90
N ALA A 47 -8.70 9.80 18.67
CA ALA A 47 -8.78 10.38 17.33
C ALA A 47 -7.38 10.50 16.69
N ARG A 48 -7.33 10.41 15.35
CA ARG A 48 -6.07 10.45 14.59
C ARG A 48 -5.27 11.74 14.80
N ASP A 49 -5.96 12.85 15.02
CA ASP A 49 -5.38 14.17 15.25
C ASP A 49 -5.15 14.47 16.74
N SER A 50 -5.36 13.48 17.63
CA SER A 50 -5.05 13.64 19.04
C SER A 50 -3.56 13.81 19.27
N SER A 51 -3.20 14.55 20.33
CA SER A 51 -1.80 14.77 20.69
C SER A 51 -1.01 13.46 20.91
N ALA A 52 -1.67 12.41 21.41
CA ALA A 52 -1.05 11.11 21.63
C ALA A 52 -0.68 10.42 20.31
N THR A 53 -1.61 10.35 19.35
CA THR A 53 -1.38 9.75 18.03
C THR A 53 -0.34 10.55 17.24
N ARG A 54 -0.52 11.87 17.19
CA ARG A 54 0.38 12.76 16.46
C ARG A 54 1.81 12.75 17.03
N SER A 55 1.96 12.67 18.35
CA SER A 55 3.28 12.52 18.99
C SER A 55 3.98 11.22 18.58
N LEU A 56 3.23 10.11 18.49
CA LEU A 56 3.75 8.83 18.02
C LEU A 56 4.19 8.90 16.55
N GLU A 57 3.36 9.46 15.67
CA GLU A 57 3.62 9.53 14.22
C GLU A 57 4.83 10.43 13.90
N ARG A 58 4.90 11.63 14.48
CA ARG A 58 6.07 12.51 14.35
C ARG A 58 7.32 11.85 14.91
N GLY A 59 7.21 11.27 16.10
CA GLY A 59 8.31 10.56 16.74
C GLY A 59 8.82 9.42 15.88
N ALA A 60 7.93 8.63 15.27
CA ALA A 60 8.27 7.54 14.38
C ALA A 60 8.98 8.03 13.11
N GLY A 61 8.46 9.08 12.48
CA GLY A 61 9.07 9.72 11.31
C GLY A 61 10.45 10.33 11.57
N ALA A 62 10.74 10.69 12.82
CA ALA A 62 12.04 11.23 13.23
C ALA A 62 13.08 10.16 13.65
N ILE A 63 12.68 8.87 13.77
CA ILE A 63 13.62 7.82 14.17
C ILE A 63 14.68 7.60 13.07
N SER A 64 15.94 7.76 13.44
CA SER A 64 17.08 7.21 12.71
C SER A 64 17.83 6.19 13.57
N VAL A 65 18.34 5.14 12.94
CA VAL A 65 19.07 4.05 13.61
C VAL A 65 20.36 3.75 12.87
N GLN A 66 21.37 3.29 13.61
CA GLN A 66 22.59 2.75 13.04
C GLN A 66 22.37 1.29 12.64
N SER A 67 22.65 0.95 11.38
CA SER A 67 22.56 -0.42 10.89
C SER A 67 23.58 -1.32 11.59
N PRO A 68 23.17 -2.46 12.17
CA PRO A 68 24.13 -3.41 12.74
C PRO A 68 25.01 -4.07 11.67
N TYR A 69 24.62 -4.00 10.39
CA TYR A 69 25.35 -4.59 9.27
C TYR A 69 26.33 -3.62 8.60
N THR A 70 25.88 -2.42 8.29
CA THR A 70 26.70 -1.44 7.53
C THR A 70 27.31 -0.37 8.40
N GLN A 71 26.82 -0.20 9.64
CA GLN A 71 27.18 0.88 10.57
C GLN A 71 26.78 2.29 10.11
N ASP A 72 26.03 2.41 9.01
CA ASP A 72 25.45 3.68 8.56
C ASP A 72 24.23 4.05 9.40
N THR A 73 24.01 5.35 9.62
CA THR A 73 22.79 5.86 10.26
C THR A 73 21.82 6.33 9.19
N ALA A 74 20.59 5.80 9.22
CA ALA A 74 19.54 6.15 8.29
C ALA A 74 18.16 6.17 8.99
N PRO A 75 17.13 6.78 8.39
CA PRO A 75 15.76 6.66 8.87
C PRO A 75 15.34 5.20 9.04
N LEU A 76 14.60 4.89 10.12
CA LEU A 76 14.07 3.55 10.34
C LEU A 76 12.76 3.29 9.57
N ILE A 77 11.93 4.32 9.45
CA ILE A 77 10.60 4.23 8.85
C ILE A 77 10.67 4.78 7.43
N ALA A 78 10.29 3.95 6.45
CA ALA A 78 10.25 4.31 5.04
C ALA A 78 8.97 5.08 4.69
N LEU A 79 7.83 4.59 5.17
CA LEU A 79 6.51 5.16 4.89
C LEU A 79 5.59 5.02 6.10
N MET A 80 4.57 5.87 6.19
CA MET A 80 3.57 5.87 7.26
C MET A 80 2.17 6.09 6.70
N ALA A 81 1.20 5.33 7.20
CA ALA A 81 -0.21 5.47 6.89
C ALA A 81 -1.02 5.67 8.17
N ASP A 82 -1.79 6.75 8.23
CA ASP A 82 -2.84 6.95 9.23
C ASP A 82 -4.20 6.47 8.69
N PRO A 83 -5.33 6.61 9.42
CA PRO A 83 -6.61 6.10 8.95
C PRO A 83 -7.10 6.66 7.62
N VAL A 84 -6.66 7.85 7.19
CA VAL A 84 -7.01 8.42 5.88
C VAL A 84 -6.23 7.74 4.77
N ALA A 85 -4.90 7.65 4.90
CA ALA A 85 -4.09 6.91 3.93
C ALA A 85 -4.47 5.42 3.88
N MET A 86 -4.70 4.80 5.04
CA MET A 86 -5.19 3.42 5.14
C MET A 86 -6.51 3.22 4.40
N LYS A 87 -7.44 4.19 4.45
CA LYS A 87 -8.69 4.10 3.71
C LYS A 87 -8.44 4.09 2.20
N LEU A 88 -7.55 4.94 1.71
CA LEU A 88 -7.15 4.95 0.30
C LEU A 88 -6.53 3.61 -0.13
N LEU A 89 -5.71 3.01 0.74
CA LEU A 89 -5.00 1.75 0.53
C LEU A 89 -5.85 0.49 0.75
N HIS A 90 -7.15 0.62 1.07
CA HIS A 90 -8.04 -0.50 1.44
C HIS A 90 -7.59 -1.27 2.70
N MET A 91 -6.96 -0.58 3.65
CA MET A 91 -6.45 -1.13 4.92
C MET A 91 -7.37 -0.84 6.12
N THR A 92 -8.58 -0.35 5.87
CA THR A 92 -9.59 -0.11 6.92
C THR A 92 -10.61 -1.23 6.93
N THR A 93 -11.25 -1.47 8.08
CA THR A 93 -12.31 -2.48 8.20
C THR A 93 -13.59 -1.84 8.70
N GLY A 94 -14.73 -2.54 8.55
CA GLY A 94 -16.01 -2.09 9.09
C GLY A 94 -16.08 -2.07 10.62
N ASP A 95 -15.12 -2.70 11.30
CA ASP A 95 -14.98 -2.66 12.76
C ASP A 95 -13.92 -1.60 13.14
N PRO A 96 -14.33 -0.46 13.75
CA PRO A 96 -13.39 0.57 14.17
C PRO A 96 -12.32 0.07 15.14
N ALA A 97 -12.58 -1.00 15.91
CA ALA A 97 -11.60 -1.58 16.83
C ALA A 97 -10.51 -2.41 16.11
N ARG A 98 -10.72 -2.76 14.84
CA ARG A 98 -9.76 -3.47 13.99
C ARG A 98 -9.09 -2.56 12.96
N THR A 99 -9.38 -1.27 13.00
CA THR A 99 -8.68 -0.27 12.21
C THR A 99 -7.52 0.27 13.06
N PRO A 100 -6.27 0.12 12.64
CA PRO A 100 -5.12 0.63 13.39
C PRO A 100 -5.19 2.16 13.54
N SER A 101 -4.47 2.70 14.52
CA SER A 101 -4.22 4.13 14.62
C SER A 101 -3.20 4.58 13.56
N ALA A 102 -2.23 3.74 13.24
CA ALA A 102 -1.27 3.95 12.15
C ALA A 102 -0.70 2.60 11.67
N VAL A 103 -0.15 2.58 10.46
CA VAL A 103 0.77 1.54 9.99
C VAL A 103 2.11 2.20 9.62
N LEU A 104 3.19 1.63 10.12
CA LEU A 104 4.55 2.13 9.89
C LEU A 104 5.32 1.12 9.04
N PHE A 105 5.68 1.47 7.81
CA PHE A 105 6.47 0.61 6.94
C PHE A 105 7.95 0.86 7.23
N ALA A 106 8.62 -0.09 7.86
CA ALA A 106 10.04 0.01 8.13
C ALA A 106 10.87 -0.09 6.84
N MET A 107 12.09 0.46 6.89
CA MET A 107 13.11 0.18 5.89
C MET A 107 13.37 -1.33 5.78
N PRO A 108 13.84 -1.81 4.60
CA PRO A 108 14.23 -3.21 4.43
C PRO A 108 15.16 -3.69 5.57
N ASP A 109 15.11 -4.98 5.86
CA ASP A 109 15.83 -5.67 6.94
C ASP A 109 15.34 -5.42 8.38
N TYR A 110 14.46 -4.43 8.62
CA TYR A 110 13.96 -4.13 9.97
C TYR A 110 12.59 -4.74 10.26
N SER A 111 12.46 -5.36 11.43
CA SER A 111 11.19 -5.70 12.07
C SER A 111 10.99 -4.80 13.28
N LEU A 112 9.85 -4.13 13.36
CA LEU A 112 9.50 -3.26 14.47
C LEU A 112 8.79 -4.08 15.55
N SER A 113 9.17 -3.90 16.80
CA SER A 113 8.59 -4.59 17.96
C SER A 113 8.23 -3.63 19.09
N VAL A 114 7.38 -4.07 20.01
CA VAL A 114 7.02 -3.33 21.23
C VAL A 114 7.71 -3.97 22.42
N GLY A 115 8.77 -3.34 22.90
CA GLY A 115 9.52 -3.76 24.09
C GLY A 115 9.56 -2.68 25.18
N PRO A 116 10.37 -2.88 26.23
CA PRO A 116 10.53 -1.91 27.31
C PRO A 116 11.09 -0.57 26.80
N ALA A 117 10.61 0.55 27.35
CA ALA A 117 11.06 1.89 26.98
C ALA A 117 12.57 2.13 27.20
N SER A 118 13.17 1.43 28.15
CA SER A 118 14.61 1.49 28.44
C SER A 118 15.48 0.71 27.45
N CYS A 119 14.88 -0.09 26.57
CA CYS A 119 15.52 -1.05 25.67
C CYS A 119 16.34 -2.18 26.34
N GLN A 120 16.52 -2.17 27.66
CA GLN A 120 17.26 -3.16 28.51
C GLN A 120 18.72 -3.51 28.09
N SER A 121 19.14 -3.23 26.86
CA SER A 121 20.52 -3.33 26.34
C SER A 121 20.68 -2.44 25.10
N ALA A 122 20.05 -2.80 23.97
CA ALA A 122 20.05 -2.05 22.71
C ALA A 122 18.63 -1.99 22.14
N CYS A 123 18.22 -0.83 21.61
CA CYS A 123 16.91 -0.71 20.96
C CYS A 123 16.89 -1.33 19.56
N VAL A 124 18.05 -1.64 19.00
CA VAL A 124 18.23 -2.25 17.68
C VAL A 124 19.21 -3.40 17.84
N SER A 125 18.83 -4.59 17.40
CA SER A 125 19.68 -5.77 17.48
C SER A 125 19.35 -6.78 16.38
N VAL A 126 20.35 -7.54 15.96
CA VAL A 126 20.13 -8.66 15.03
C VAL A 126 19.43 -9.79 15.76
N ASN A 127 18.32 -10.28 15.21
CA ASN A 127 17.67 -11.49 15.69
C ASN A 127 18.11 -12.71 14.84
N PRO A 128 19.03 -13.56 15.34
CA PRO A 128 19.54 -14.70 14.59
C PRO A 128 18.51 -15.83 14.40
N THR A 129 17.37 -15.77 15.10
CA THR A 129 16.30 -16.79 14.98
C THR A 129 15.25 -16.43 13.94
N LEU A 130 15.29 -15.21 13.40
CA LEU A 130 14.33 -14.70 12.41
C LEU A 130 15.11 -14.15 11.22
N ALA A 131 15.39 -14.98 10.21
CA ALA A 131 16.17 -14.54 9.05
C ALA A 131 15.36 -13.81 7.97
N TRP A 132 14.03 -13.88 8.01
CA TRP A 132 13.14 -13.32 7.00
C TRP A 132 12.08 -12.43 7.63
N ASN A 133 11.70 -11.38 6.90
CA ASN A 133 10.61 -10.50 7.26
C ASN A 133 9.54 -10.47 6.16
N ARG A 134 8.38 -9.87 6.44
CA ARG A 134 7.24 -9.77 5.53
C ARG A 134 6.42 -8.52 5.86
N GLY A 135 5.35 -8.28 5.12
CA GLY A 135 4.32 -7.29 5.47
C GLY A 135 4.60 -5.86 5.00
N THR A 136 5.81 -5.55 4.54
CA THR A 136 6.16 -4.22 4.00
C THR A 136 5.79 -4.07 2.52
N ILE A 137 6.04 -2.87 1.99
CA ILE A 137 5.73 -2.47 0.61
C ILE A 137 6.85 -2.76 -0.39
N SER A 138 7.99 -3.27 0.09
CA SER A 138 9.16 -3.49 -0.75
C SER A 138 8.89 -4.52 -1.86
N PRO A 139 9.44 -4.35 -3.07
CA PRO A 139 9.15 -5.24 -4.20
C PRO A 139 9.49 -6.72 -3.96
N ASP A 140 10.49 -7.02 -3.15
CA ASP A 140 10.86 -8.39 -2.76
C ASP A 140 9.79 -9.09 -1.91
N VAL A 141 8.89 -8.33 -1.27
CA VAL A 141 7.74 -8.84 -0.49
C VAL A 141 6.45 -8.79 -1.31
N THR A 142 6.24 -7.72 -2.07
CA THR A 142 4.97 -7.44 -2.74
C THR A 142 4.87 -7.99 -4.17
N THR A 143 6.01 -8.29 -4.81
CA THR A 143 6.03 -8.95 -6.13
C THR A 143 5.78 -10.43 -5.96
N THR A 144 4.51 -10.82 -6.13
CA THR A 144 4.08 -12.22 -6.04
C THR A 144 3.76 -12.78 -7.43
N TRP A 145 3.83 -14.10 -7.54
CA TRP A 145 3.55 -14.81 -8.79
C TRP A 145 2.16 -15.44 -8.76
N ALA A 146 1.41 -15.26 -9.84
CA ALA A 146 0.20 -16.02 -10.11
C ALA A 146 0.38 -16.79 -11.43
N ALA A 147 -0.07 -18.03 -11.47
CA ALA A 147 -0.03 -18.87 -12.65
C ALA A 147 -1.45 -19.26 -13.07
N LEU A 148 -1.81 -18.97 -14.32
CA LEU A 148 -3.05 -19.42 -14.96
C LEU A 148 -2.66 -20.43 -16.04
N VAL A 149 -3.25 -21.62 -16.00
CA VAL A 149 -2.99 -22.70 -16.98
C VAL A 149 -4.30 -23.42 -17.27
N GLY A 150 -4.61 -23.61 -18.55
CA GLY A 150 -5.78 -24.36 -19.01
C GLY A 150 -6.37 -23.81 -20.29
N PRO A 151 -7.50 -24.40 -20.76
CA PRO A 151 -8.23 -23.88 -21.91
C PRO A 151 -8.57 -22.40 -21.75
N GLY A 152 -8.32 -21.61 -22.78
CA GLY A 152 -8.65 -20.19 -22.83
C GLY A 152 -7.57 -19.27 -22.26
N VAL A 153 -6.46 -19.81 -21.75
CA VAL A 153 -5.28 -19.04 -21.31
C VAL A 153 -4.17 -19.11 -22.36
N LYS A 154 -3.56 -17.98 -22.69
CA LYS A 154 -2.45 -17.90 -23.65
C LYS A 154 -1.20 -18.60 -23.15
N PRO A 155 -0.48 -19.37 -23.98
CA PRO A 155 0.80 -19.99 -23.63
C PRO A 155 1.96 -18.99 -23.75
N GLN A 156 1.98 -17.97 -22.89
CA GLN A 156 2.94 -16.85 -22.98
C GLN A 156 4.14 -16.96 -22.03
N GLY A 157 4.21 -18.01 -21.20
CA GLY A 157 5.27 -18.18 -20.20
C GLY A 157 5.20 -17.13 -19.09
N VAL A 158 6.35 -16.74 -18.56
CA VAL A 158 6.50 -15.69 -17.54
C VAL A 158 6.33 -14.32 -18.18
N SER A 159 5.47 -13.49 -17.60
CA SER A 159 5.30 -12.07 -17.98
C SER A 159 5.43 -11.18 -16.75
N ASP A 160 6.23 -10.12 -16.86
CA ASP A 160 6.48 -9.10 -15.83
C ASP A 160 5.90 -7.72 -16.21
N GLY A 161 5.37 -7.57 -17.42
CA GLY A 161 4.82 -6.31 -17.93
C GLY A 161 3.36 -6.02 -17.58
N LEU A 162 2.64 -6.98 -16.97
CA LEU A 162 1.23 -6.84 -16.60
C LEU A 162 1.10 -6.45 -15.12
N PHE A 163 0.75 -5.19 -14.85
CA PHE A 163 0.34 -4.79 -13.52
C PHE A 163 -1.02 -5.44 -13.17
N SER A 164 -1.03 -6.26 -12.13
CA SER A 164 -2.20 -6.96 -11.59
C SER A 164 -2.04 -7.17 -10.08
N ASP A 165 -3.14 -7.43 -9.39
CA ASP A 165 -3.12 -7.84 -7.98
C ASP A 165 -4.01 -9.07 -7.74
N GLN A 166 -3.98 -9.58 -6.51
CA GLN A 166 -4.70 -10.80 -6.13
C GLN A 166 -6.22 -10.72 -6.35
N ALA A 167 -6.79 -9.50 -6.33
CA ALA A 167 -8.23 -9.33 -6.55
C ALA A 167 -8.64 -9.64 -8.00
N ASP A 168 -7.70 -9.62 -8.95
CA ASP A 168 -7.94 -9.90 -10.37
C ASP A 168 -8.07 -11.41 -10.67
N LEU A 169 -7.59 -12.29 -9.78
CA LEU A 169 -7.55 -13.73 -10.02
C LEU A 169 -8.95 -14.35 -10.08
N ARG A 170 -9.81 -14.02 -9.12
CA ARG A 170 -11.19 -14.54 -9.06
C ARG A 170 -12.01 -14.17 -10.31
N PRO A 171 -12.17 -12.90 -10.69
CA PRO A 171 -12.94 -12.55 -11.88
C PRO A 171 -12.35 -13.17 -13.16
N SER A 172 -11.02 -13.29 -13.26
CA SER A 172 -10.37 -13.96 -14.39
C SER A 172 -10.72 -15.45 -14.48
N MET A 173 -10.68 -16.16 -13.35
CA MET A 173 -11.10 -17.55 -13.26
C MET A 173 -12.59 -17.71 -13.61
N LEU A 174 -13.46 -16.85 -13.08
CA LEU A 174 -14.90 -16.89 -13.35
C LEU A 174 -15.21 -16.67 -14.84
N ALA A 175 -14.54 -15.72 -15.49
CA ALA A 175 -14.69 -15.47 -16.93
C ALA A 175 -14.32 -16.72 -17.77
N LEU A 176 -13.22 -17.39 -17.42
CA LEU A 176 -12.77 -18.61 -18.11
C LEU A 176 -13.77 -19.78 -18.01
N ILE A 177 -14.49 -19.88 -16.90
CA ILE A 177 -15.46 -20.97 -16.65
C ILE A 177 -16.92 -20.57 -16.90
N GLY A 178 -17.16 -19.38 -17.46
CA GLY A 178 -18.50 -18.90 -17.79
C GLY A 178 -19.38 -18.59 -16.57
N LEU A 179 -18.77 -18.21 -15.44
CA LEU A 179 -19.46 -17.81 -14.22
C LEU A 179 -19.28 -16.31 -13.94
N GLN A 180 -20.07 -15.80 -13.00
CA GLN A 180 -19.94 -14.45 -12.44
C GLN A 180 -20.31 -14.47 -10.95
N ASP A 181 -19.79 -13.51 -10.20
CA ASP A 181 -20.25 -13.26 -8.84
C ASP A 181 -21.58 -12.50 -8.83
N ASP A 182 -22.33 -12.59 -7.74
CA ASP A 182 -23.53 -11.79 -7.47
C ASP A 182 -23.21 -10.42 -6.83
N TYR A 183 -21.92 -10.17 -6.56
CA TYR A 183 -21.38 -8.89 -6.10
C TYR A 183 -20.29 -8.39 -7.05
N MET A 184 -19.99 -7.09 -7.00
CA MET A 184 -18.89 -6.53 -7.78
C MET A 184 -17.54 -6.79 -7.10
N SER A 185 -16.64 -7.46 -7.83
CA SER A 185 -15.24 -7.58 -7.41
C SER A 185 -14.51 -6.23 -7.52
N GLN A 186 -13.53 -6.01 -6.65
CA GLN A 186 -12.57 -4.91 -6.75
C GLN A 186 -11.42 -5.21 -7.74
N GLY A 187 -11.31 -6.45 -8.22
CA GLY A 187 -10.45 -6.80 -9.34
C GLY A 187 -11.16 -6.75 -10.68
N ARG A 188 -10.42 -7.05 -11.74
CA ARG A 188 -10.93 -7.15 -13.12
C ARG A 188 -10.49 -8.47 -13.76
N VAL A 189 -11.14 -8.83 -14.87
CA VAL A 189 -10.65 -9.91 -15.74
C VAL A 189 -9.30 -9.52 -16.35
N LEU A 190 -8.31 -10.39 -16.24
CA LEU A 190 -6.99 -10.29 -16.88
C LEU A 190 -7.06 -10.76 -18.35
N PHE A 191 -7.91 -10.12 -19.15
CA PHE A 191 -8.18 -10.52 -20.54
C PHE A 191 -6.93 -10.48 -21.45
N GLU A 192 -5.88 -9.77 -21.04
CA GLU A 192 -4.57 -9.78 -21.69
C GLU A 192 -3.96 -11.19 -21.72
N THR A 193 -4.23 -11.98 -20.67
CA THR A 193 -3.74 -13.36 -20.49
C THR A 193 -4.62 -14.41 -21.16
N LEU A 194 -5.80 -14.02 -21.65
CA LEU A 194 -6.78 -14.93 -22.24
C LEU A 194 -6.59 -15.06 -23.75
N GLU A 195 -6.85 -16.25 -24.28
CA GLU A 195 -6.95 -16.49 -25.72
C GLU A 195 -8.06 -15.63 -26.33
N ASP A 196 -7.94 -15.31 -27.63
CA ASP A 196 -8.94 -14.46 -28.28
C ASP A 196 -10.35 -15.07 -28.17
N TRP A 197 -10.51 -16.37 -28.42
CA TRP A 197 -11.81 -17.03 -28.33
C TRP A 197 -12.40 -17.06 -26.90
N ALA A 198 -11.56 -16.97 -25.87
CA ALA A 198 -11.97 -16.95 -24.47
C ALA A 198 -12.19 -15.54 -23.92
N THR A 199 -11.77 -14.51 -24.67
CA THR A 199 -11.93 -13.11 -24.27
C THR A 199 -13.35 -12.62 -24.58
N PRO A 200 -14.10 -12.07 -23.61
CA PRO A 200 -15.41 -11.46 -23.86
C PRO A 200 -15.35 -10.40 -24.98
N PRO A 201 -16.27 -10.41 -25.97
CA PRO A 201 -16.20 -9.52 -27.14
C PRO A 201 -16.09 -8.03 -26.80
N ALA A 202 -16.76 -7.57 -25.74
CA ALA A 202 -16.72 -6.17 -25.31
C ALA A 202 -15.33 -5.71 -24.83
N LEU A 203 -14.47 -6.65 -24.42
CA LEU A 203 -13.09 -6.38 -23.98
C LEU A 203 -12.07 -6.40 -25.12
N LYS A 204 -12.47 -6.79 -26.34
CA LYS A 204 -11.61 -6.80 -27.53
C LYS A 204 -11.54 -5.46 -28.25
N THR A 205 -11.80 -4.36 -27.53
CA THR A 205 -11.83 -3.01 -28.10
C THR A 205 -10.56 -2.24 -27.73
N PRO A 206 -10.10 -1.30 -28.57
CA PRO A 206 -8.94 -0.46 -28.25
C PRO A 206 -9.09 0.35 -26.94
N ALA A 207 -10.32 0.56 -26.48
CA ALA A 207 -10.63 1.30 -25.26
C ALA A 207 -10.51 0.45 -23.98
N ALA A 208 -10.64 -0.87 -24.07
CA ALA A 208 -10.74 -1.75 -22.91
C ALA A 208 -9.43 -1.82 -22.11
N LEU A 209 -8.30 -1.98 -22.79
CA LEU A 209 -6.99 -2.14 -22.13
C LEU A 209 -6.54 -0.88 -21.39
N PRO A 210 -6.56 0.33 -21.99
CA PRO A 210 -6.21 1.55 -21.25
C PRO A 210 -7.11 1.78 -20.03
N LEU A 211 -8.42 1.49 -20.15
CA LEU A 211 -9.36 1.58 -19.03
C LEU A 211 -9.00 0.62 -17.90
N ALA A 212 -8.71 -0.64 -18.24
CA ALA A 212 -8.31 -1.68 -17.29
C ALA A 212 -7.00 -1.34 -16.56
N GLN A 213 -6.01 -0.82 -17.28
CA GLN A 213 -4.73 -0.39 -16.71
C GLN A 213 -4.91 0.82 -15.78
N ALA A 214 -5.61 1.87 -16.24
CA ALA A 214 -5.87 3.06 -15.44
C ALA A 214 -6.65 2.73 -14.16
N TYR A 215 -7.64 1.82 -14.23
CA TYR A 215 -8.37 1.32 -13.07
C TYR A 215 -7.43 0.71 -12.03
N LYS A 216 -6.51 -0.16 -12.46
CA LYS A 216 -5.55 -0.78 -11.53
C LYS A 216 -4.62 0.26 -10.90
N GLN A 217 -4.14 1.24 -11.67
CA GLN A 217 -3.24 2.27 -11.13
C GLN A 217 -3.88 3.17 -10.06
N ILE A 218 -5.19 3.39 -10.10
CA ILE A 218 -5.88 4.20 -9.09
C ILE A 218 -6.49 3.38 -7.95
N ASN A 219 -6.82 2.10 -8.17
CA ASN A 219 -7.57 1.30 -7.20
C ASN A 219 -6.74 0.25 -6.47
N ALA A 220 -5.66 -0.28 -7.07
CA ALA A 220 -4.83 -1.28 -6.41
C ALA A 220 -4.03 -0.65 -5.25
N PRO A 221 -3.82 -1.37 -4.13
CA PRO A 221 -3.00 -0.88 -3.01
C PRO A 221 -1.55 -0.55 -3.35
N LEU A 222 -1.04 -1.04 -4.48
CA LEU A 222 0.32 -0.79 -4.99
C LEU A 222 0.31 -0.06 -6.34
N GLY A 223 -0.84 0.47 -6.77
CA GLY A 223 -0.90 1.31 -7.96
C GLY A 223 -0.27 2.69 -7.70
N ASP A 224 0.03 3.41 -8.77
CA ASP A 224 0.70 4.72 -8.71
C ASP A 224 0.01 5.70 -7.75
N LEU A 225 -1.32 5.74 -7.74
CA LEU A 225 -2.07 6.63 -6.85
C LEU A 225 -1.83 6.28 -5.37
N ALA A 226 -1.81 4.99 -5.05
CA ALA A 226 -1.64 4.51 -3.69
C ALA A 226 -0.22 4.80 -3.18
N LEU A 227 0.80 4.52 -3.99
CA LEU A 227 2.20 4.76 -3.64
C LEU A 227 2.51 6.26 -3.50
N ALA A 228 2.00 7.10 -4.41
CA ALA A 228 2.13 8.55 -4.31
C ALA A 228 1.40 9.07 -3.05
N SER A 229 0.17 8.62 -2.81
CA SER A 229 -0.61 9.06 -1.63
C SER A 229 0.05 8.65 -0.32
N LEU A 230 0.66 7.46 -0.25
CA LEU A 230 1.38 6.99 0.92
C LEU A 230 2.66 7.79 1.16
N THR A 231 3.37 8.18 0.09
CA THR A 231 4.53 9.09 0.17
C THR A 231 4.10 10.44 0.74
N LEU A 232 3.01 11.02 0.23
CA LEU A 232 2.49 12.31 0.70
C LEU A 232 1.99 12.23 2.16
N SER A 233 1.27 11.15 2.52
CA SER A 233 0.85 10.84 3.90
C SER A 233 2.06 10.80 4.83
N THR A 234 3.15 10.16 4.41
CA THR A 234 4.39 10.08 5.21
C THR A 234 4.96 11.48 5.49
N GLN A 235 5.00 12.37 4.50
CA GLN A 235 5.43 13.75 4.68
C GLN A 235 4.51 14.51 5.65
N GLY A 236 3.20 14.37 5.49
CA GLY A 236 2.21 14.98 6.39
C GLY A 236 2.37 14.48 7.83
N LEU A 237 2.53 13.16 8.00
CA LEU A 237 2.65 12.52 9.32
C LEU A 237 3.91 12.89 10.06
N ALA A 238 5.04 13.00 9.36
CA ALA A 238 6.31 13.45 9.92
C ALA A 238 6.36 14.96 10.22
N SER A 239 5.41 15.75 9.70
CA SER A 239 5.39 17.20 9.86
C SER A 239 4.80 17.66 11.20
N GLY A 240 5.01 18.95 11.50
CA GLY A 240 4.43 19.63 12.66
C GLY A 240 5.22 19.40 13.95
N ASP A 241 4.67 19.92 15.05
CA ASP A 241 5.24 19.80 16.39
C ASP A 241 4.12 19.79 17.46
N ALA A 242 4.48 19.96 18.73
CA ALA A 242 3.53 19.99 19.83
C ALA A 242 2.63 21.25 19.83
N GLN A 243 3.01 22.30 19.09
CA GLN A 243 2.33 23.58 19.01
C GLN A 243 1.50 23.75 17.74
N GLY A 244 1.76 22.97 16.68
CA GLY A 244 0.99 23.03 15.44
C GLY A 244 1.15 21.84 14.49
N ASP A 245 0.02 21.42 13.91
CA ASP A 245 -0.11 20.32 12.94
C ASP A 245 -0.76 20.78 11.61
N ALA A 246 -0.61 22.05 11.23
CA ALA A 246 -1.31 22.62 10.07
C ALA A 246 -0.98 21.90 8.75
N ALA A 247 0.29 21.52 8.54
CA ALA A 247 0.72 20.78 7.36
C ALA A 247 0.08 19.38 7.31
N TYR A 248 0.11 18.63 8.42
CA TYR A 248 -0.60 17.36 8.56
C TYR A 248 -2.10 17.49 8.21
N GLN A 249 -2.79 18.48 8.80
CA GLN A 249 -4.22 18.67 8.57
C GLN A 249 -4.54 18.97 7.10
N GLN A 250 -3.72 19.81 6.44
CA GLN A 250 -3.89 20.15 5.03
C GLN A 250 -3.64 18.94 4.12
N THR A 251 -2.53 18.23 4.32
CA THR A 251 -2.17 17.03 3.57
C THR A 251 -3.26 15.97 3.66
N GLU A 252 -3.72 15.69 4.87
CA GLU A 252 -4.71 14.64 5.06
C GLU A 252 -6.11 15.03 4.57
N ALA A 253 -6.49 16.31 4.66
CA ALA A 253 -7.72 16.80 4.04
C ALA A 253 -7.67 16.67 2.51
N PHE A 254 -6.51 16.95 1.90
CA PHE A 254 -6.29 16.72 0.48
C PHE A 254 -6.44 15.23 0.12
N LEU A 255 -5.79 14.33 0.88
CA LEU A 255 -5.86 12.89 0.66
C LEU A 255 -7.28 12.33 0.82
N GLN A 256 -8.09 12.82 1.76
CA GLN A 256 -9.51 12.46 1.86
C GLN A 256 -10.28 12.83 0.56
N GLY A 257 -9.98 13.99 0.00
CA GLY A 257 -10.52 14.43 -1.29
C GLY A 257 -10.04 13.56 -2.45
N VAL A 258 -8.80 13.08 -2.41
CA VAL A 258 -8.25 12.10 -3.38
C VAL A 258 -9.00 10.78 -3.28
N THR A 259 -9.19 10.24 -2.07
CA THR A 259 -9.95 8.99 -1.86
C THR A 259 -11.36 9.10 -2.43
N SER A 260 -12.06 10.20 -2.17
CA SER A 260 -13.43 10.40 -2.66
C SER A 260 -13.51 10.43 -4.19
N ARG A 261 -12.56 11.10 -4.85
CA ARG A 261 -12.45 11.14 -6.32
C ARG A 261 -12.08 9.77 -6.88
N ARG A 262 -11.12 9.08 -6.26
CA ARG A 262 -10.72 7.72 -6.62
C ARG A 262 -11.92 6.79 -6.56
N ASP A 263 -12.66 6.76 -5.47
CA ASP A 263 -13.79 5.84 -5.28
C ASP A 263 -14.86 6.04 -6.37
N ALA A 264 -15.17 7.29 -6.73
CA ALA A 264 -16.11 7.61 -7.80
C ALA A 264 -15.63 7.16 -9.20
N LEU A 265 -14.34 7.36 -9.52
CA LEU A 265 -13.75 6.93 -10.79
C LEU A 265 -13.65 5.40 -10.86
N ALA A 266 -13.11 4.78 -9.82
CA ALA A 266 -12.94 3.34 -9.71
C ALA A 266 -14.28 2.61 -9.83
N GLN A 267 -15.35 3.12 -9.20
CA GLN A 267 -16.70 2.56 -9.33
C GLN A 267 -17.19 2.55 -10.78
N GLN A 268 -17.01 3.65 -11.52
CA GLN A 268 -17.42 3.75 -12.93
C GLN A 268 -16.61 2.79 -13.81
N MET A 269 -15.29 2.77 -13.64
CA MET A 269 -14.38 1.90 -14.39
C MET A 269 -14.69 0.42 -14.11
N ALA A 270 -14.80 0.02 -12.84
CA ALA A 270 -15.11 -1.35 -12.43
C ALA A 270 -16.46 -1.80 -12.99
N THR A 271 -17.49 -0.93 -12.93
CA THR A 271 -18.82 -1.24 -13.49
C THR A 271 -18.74 -1.50 -14.99
N MET A 272 -18.02 -0.64 -15.73
CA MET A 272 -17.86 -0.78 -17.18
C MET A 272 -17.10 -2.06 -17.55
N LEU A 273 -15.99 -2.35 -16.86
CA LEU A 273 -15.19 -3.56 -17.06
C LEU A 273 -15.96 -4.83 -16.69
N ALA A 274 -16.69 -4.84 -15.56
CA ALA A 274 -17.47 -5.98 -15.11
C ALA A 274 -18.67 -6.26 -16.04
N ASN A 275 -19.40 -5.23 -16.46
CA ASN A 275 -20.51 -5.40 -17.42
C ASN A 275 -20.01 -5.86 -18.80
N GLY A 276 -18.84 -5.37 -19.24
CA GLY A 276 -18.18 -5.86 -20.45
C GLY A 276 -17.75 -7.32 -20.34
N SER A 277 -17.22 -7.70 -19.18
CA SER A 277 -16.77 -9.07 -18.90
C SER A 277 -17.92 -10.08 -18.86
N PHE A 278 -19.01 -9.75 -18.14
CA PHE A 278 -19.99 -10.75 -17.72
C PHE A 278 -21.39 -10.54 -18.28
N LYS A 279 -21.71 -9.35 -18.82
CA LYS A 279 -23.04 -9.01 -19.35
C LYS A 279 -23.04 -8.67 -20.84
N GLY A 280 -21.89 -8.76 -21.50
CA GLY A 280 -21.74 -8.41 -22.91
C GLY A 280 -22.01 -6.94 -23.23
N ALA A 281 -22.01 -6.05 -22.23
CA ALA A 281 -22.26 -4.64 -22.45
C ALA A 281 -21.08 -3.99 -23.17
N PRO A 282 -21.29 -3.18 -24.22
CA PRO A 282 -20.20 -2.53 -24.95
C PRO A 282 -19.46 -1.52 -24.06
N ILE A 283 -18.12 -1.46 -24.23
CA ILE A 283 -17.29 -0.41 -23.62
C ILE A 283 -17.36 0.84 -24.51
N SER A 284 -17.93 1.93 -23.98
CA SER A 284 -17.98 3.21 -24.68
C SER A 284 -16.58 3.81 -24.78
N GLN A 285 -16.08 4.00 -26.00
CA GLN A 285 -14.75 4.57 -26.24
C GLN A 285 -14.59 5.97 -25.62
N ALA A 286 -15.56 6.86 -25.83
CA ALA A 286 -15.50 8.22 -25.32
C ALA A 286 -15.49 8.26 -23.78
N GLN A 287 -16.35 7.47 -23.13
CA GLN A 287 -16.39 7.40 -21.67
C GLN A 287 -15.12 6.76 -21.09
N ALA A 288 -14.61 5.70 -21.72
CA ALA A 288 -13.37 5.05 -21.28
C ALA A 288 -12.17 6.00 -21.37
N GLN A 289 -12.03 6.75 -22.47
CA GLN A 289 -10.97 7.74 -22.64
C GLN A 289 -11.06 8.86 -21.59
N ASP A 290 -12.27 9.33 -21.31
CA ASP A 290 -12.51 10.36 -20.31
C ASP A 290 -12.12 9.89 -18.90
N LEU A 291 -12.53 8.67 -18.52
CA LEU A 291 -12.17 8.05 -17.25
C LEU A 291 -10.65 7.86 -17.13
N VAL A 292 -9.98 7.36 -18.18
CA VAL A 292 -8.52 7.19 -18.20
C VAL A 292 -7.81 8.52 -17.95
N ARG A 293 -8.24 9.59 -18.64
CA ARG A 293 -7.67 10.93 -18.45
C ARG A 293 -7.86 11.42 -17.01
N GLN A 294 -9.07 11.31 -16.46
CA GLN A 294 -9.33 11.71 -15.07
C GLN A 294 -8.49 10.92 -14.05
N SER A 295 -8.23 9.64 -14.30
CA SER A 295 -7.34 8.83 -13.46
C SER A 295 -5.89 9.31 -13.49
N LEU A 296 -5.37 9.64 -14.67
CA LEU A 296 -4.03 10.20 -14.82
C LEU A 296 -3.92 11.57 -14.14
N ASP A 297 -4.92 12.43 -14.32
CA ASP A 297 -5.00 13.74 -13.66
C ASP A 297 -5.02 13.58 -12.13
N LEU A 298 -5.74 12.58 -11.61
CA LEU A 298 -5.80 12.31 -10.17
C LEU A 298 -4.43 11.89 -9.62
N VAL A 299 -3.72 10.99 -10.30
CA VAL A 299 -2.34 10.60 -9.92
C VAL A 299 -1.42 11.81 -9.96
N SER A 300 -1.44 12.59 -11.05
CA SER A 300 -0.63 13.81 -11.18
C SER A 300 -0.88 14.78 -10.04
N SER A 301 -2.16 14.97 -9.65
CA SER A 301 -2.49 15.90 -8.57
C SER A 301 -1.83 15.57 -7.23
N VAL A 302 -1.57 14.29 -6.96
CA VAL A 302 -0.84 13.86 -5.76
C VAL A 302 0.66 14.05 -5.94
N SER A 303 1.20 13.66 -7.09
CA SER A 303 2.62 13.87 -7.43
C SER A 303 3.03 15.35 -7.36
N ASP A 304 2.16 16.25 -7.80
CA ASP A 304 2.39 17.71 -7.73
C ASP A 304 2.44 18.20 -6.27
N GLN A 305 1.64 17.63 -5.36
CA GLN A 305 1.73 17.94 -3.92
C GLN A 305 3.04 17.45 -3.30
N ILE A 306 3.55 16.29 -3.73
CA ILE A 306 4.81 15.73 -3.24
C ILE A 306 6.01 16.59 -3.66
N ALA A 307 6.00 17.10 -4.90
CA ALA A 307 7.08 17.94 -5.42
C ALA A 307 7.15 19.32 -4.73
N GLY A 308 6.02 19.78 -4.18
CA GLY A 308 5.87 21.13 -3.66
C GLY A 308 5.70 22.17 -4.78
N PRO A 309 5.36 23.43 -4.43
CA PRO A 309 5.32 24.54 -5.38
C PRO A 309 6.71 24.91 -5.94
#